data_AF-A0ABD0YJH8-F1
#
_entry.id   AF-A0ABD0YJH8-F1
#
_cell.length_a   1.000
_cell.length_b   1.000
_cell.length_c   1.000
_cell.angle_alpha   90.00
_cell.angle_beta   90.00
_cell.angle_gamma   90.00
#
_symmetry.space_group_name_H-M   'P 1'
#
loop_
_entity.id
_entity.type
_entity.pdbx_description
1 polymer ?
#
loop_
_entity_poly.entity_id
_entity_poly.type
_entity_poly.pdbx_seq_one_letter_code
_entity_poly.pdbx_strand_id
1 'polypeptide(L)'
;MIFHSFQITRHGSRSPVLTYPNDPYPYHDNRYWPAGNGQLTKYGHQQMYASGINYRRRLNGFLPLQYNPNYTLARTNLFDRDFTSAACFLAGLYPPQGYQLWNSFIPWQPIPIWQEPFDIAEVSPALRNITKMLNSKADGSMKPAERLVYLEAAHDITIQALLAALGVTTKLVIKTSASMAFELHKPPFAEHQIQASTYLCYKDIHR
;
A
#
# COMPACT_ATOMS: atom_id res chain seq x y z
N MET A 1 3.71 21.87 -0.33
CA MET A 1 4.58 20.69 -0.48
C MET A 1 4.02 19.58 0.39
N ILE A 2 4.22 18.31 0.01
CA ILE A 2 3.81 17.17 0.85
C ILE A 2 4.59 17.25 2.17
N PHE A 3 3.88 17.08 3.28
CA PHE A 3 4.41 17.10 4.64
C PHE A 3 4.30 15.72 5.30
N HIS A 4 3.27 14.94 4.93
CA HIS A 4 3.10 13.54 5.30
C HIS A 4 2.19 12.83 4.30
N SER A 5 2.40 11.53 4.08
CA SER A 5 1.58 10.73 3.19
C SER A 5 1.20 9.39 3.83
N PHE A 6 -0.10 9.10 3.87
CA PHE A 6 -0.66 7.82 4.26
C PHE A 6 -1.16 7.09 3.02
N GLN A 7 -0.52 5.99 2.66
CA GLN A 7 -0.86 5.18 1.51
C GLN A 7 -1.54 3.89 1.96
N ILE A 8 -2.79 3.70 1.56
CA ILE A 8 -3.47 2.41 1.65
C ILE A 8 -3.52 1.76 0.27
N THR A 9 -3.25 0.46 0.18
CA THR A 9 -3.24 -0.28 -1.09
C THR A 9 -3.96 -1.61 -0.93
N ARG A 10 -4.81 -1.94 -1.90
CA ARG A 10 -5.27 -3.32 -2.07
C ARG A 10 -4.09 -4.19 -2.45
N HIS A 11 -4.08 -5.45 -2.01
CA HIS A 11 -3.18 -6.45 -2.55
C HIS A 11 -3.20 -6.53 -4.09
N GLY A 12 -2.12 -7.09 -4.65
CA GLY A 12 -2.03 -7.40 -6.08
C GLY A 12 -2.95 -8.56 -6.49
N SER A 13 -2.89 -8.96 -7.76
CA SER A 13 -3.65 -10.10 -8.27
C SER A 13 -3.33 -11.38 -7.49
N ARG A 14 -4.38 -12.11 -7.10
CA ARG A 14 -4.31 -13.36 -6.33
C ARG A 14 -5.14 -14.45 -6.99
N SER A 15 -4.87 -15.70 -6.63
CA SER A 15 -5.77 -16.82 -6.94
C SER A 15 -7.12 -16.67 -6.20
N PRO A 16 -8.16 -17.40 -6.64
CA PRO A 16 -9.44 -17.46 -5.94
C PRO A 16 -9.26 -17.95 -4.50
N VAL A 17 -10.04 -17.39 -3.58
CA VAL A 17 -10.14 -17.90 -2.20
C VAL A 17 -11.09 -19.09 -2.14
N LEU A 18 -12.13 -19.07 -2.98
CA LEU A 18 -13.16 -20.09 -3.11
C LEU A 18 -13.64 -20.08 -4.58
N THR A 19 -14.12 -21.22 -5.07
CA THR A 19 -14.86 -21.35 -6.34
C THR A 19 -16.21 -22.05 -6.11
N TYR A 20 -17.10 -21.99 -7.08
CA TYR A 20 -18.39 -22.70 -7.02
C TYR A 20 -18.18 -24.22 -7.21
N PRO A 21 -19.13 -25.08 -6.78
CA PRO A 21 -18.92 -26.54 -6.69
C PRO A 21 -18.45 -27.23 -7.98
N ASN A 22 -18.88 -26.76 -9.15
CA ASN A 22 -18.57 -27.36 -10.46
C ASN A 22 -17.68 -26.46 -11.31
N ASP A 23 -16.83 -25.64 -10.69
CA ASP A 23 -15.90 -24.79 -11.41
C ASP A 23 -14.89 -25.64 -12.19
N PRO A 24 -14.71 -25.45 -13.51
CA PRO A 24 -13.68 -26.14 -14.28
C PRO A 24 -12.25 -25.82 -13.82
N TYR A 25 -12.05 -24.75 -13.04
CA TYR A 25 -10.77 -24.29 -12.50
C TYR A 25 -10.80 -24.14 -10.97
N PRO A 26 -11.03 -25.23 -10.22
CA PRO A 26 -11.32 -25.16 -8.80
C PRO A 26 -10.15 -24.55 -8.00
N TYR A 27 -10.48 -23.74 -6.98
CA TYR A 27 -9.48 -22.94 -6.23
C TYR A 27 -8.36 -23.76 -5.56
N HIS A 28 -8.60 -25.05 -5.28
CA HIS A 28 -7.67 -25.96 -4.63
C HIS A 28 -6.79 -26.74 -5.62
N ASP A 29 -6.98 -26.55 -6.93
CA ASP A 29 -6.18 -27.22 -7.94
C ASP A 29 -4.93 -26.39 -8.31
N ASN A 30 -3.79 -26.83 -7.80
CA ASN A 30 -2.50 -26.18 -8.00
C ASN A 30 -2.01 -26.23 -9.46
N ARG A 31 -2.63 -27.00 -10.35
CA ARG A 31 -2.32 -26.96 -11.80
C ARG A 31 -2.77 -25.64 -12.42
N TYR A 32 -3.90 -25.10 -11.95
CA TYR A 32 -4.42 -23.80 -12.38
C TYR A 32 -3.95 -22.66 -11.47
N TRP A 33 -3.81 -22.94 -10.18
CA TRP A 33 -3.43 -21.96 -9.16
C TRP A 33 -2.13 -22.37 -8.46
N PRO A 34 -0.97 -22.30 -9.14
CA PRO A 34 0.30 -22.86 -8.63
C PRO A 34 0.81 -22.18 -7.36
N ALA A 35 0.36 -20.97 -7.06
CA ALA A 35 0.67 -20.29 -5.80
C ALA A 35 -0.14 -20.82 -4.61
N GLY A 36 -1.14 -21.68 -4.83
CA GLY A 36 -2.15 -22.05 -3.83
C GLY A 36 -3.32 -21.06 -3.80
N ASN A 37 -4.35 -21.37 -3.02
CA ASN A 37 -5.60 -20.62 -2.93
C ASN A 37 -5.45 -19.30 -2.15
N GLY A 38 -6.07 -18.23 -2.64
CA GLY A 38 -6.00 -16.89 -2.03
C GLY A 38 -4.61 -16.24 -2.03
N GLN A 39 -3.60 -16.88 -2.61
CA GLN A 39 -2.21 -16.44 -2.62
C GLN A 39 -1.91 -15.48 -3.76
N LEU A 40 -0.93 -14.61 -3.56
CA LEU A 40 -0.53 -13.62 -4.55
C LEU A 40 0.07 -14.30 -5.79
N THR A 41 -0.38 -13.92 -6.99
CA THR A 41 0.16 -14.48 -8.23
C THR A 41 1.45 -13.78 -8.64
N LYS A 42 2.19 -14.37 -9.59
CA LYS A 42 3.33 -13.70 -10.25
C LYS A 42 2.96 -12.32 -10.80
N TYR A 43 1.78 -12.21 -11.41
CA TYR A 43 1.27 -10.94 -11.90
C TYR A 43 0.98 -9.97 -10.75
N GLY A 44 0.43 -10.45 -9.62
CA GLY A 44 0.24 -9.66 -8.42
C GLY A 44 1.54 -9.07 -7.85
N HIS A 45 2.63 -9.86 -7.82
CA HIS A 45 3.95 -9.34 -7.43
C HIS A 45 4.38 -8.17 -8.31
N GLN A 46 4.24 -8.31 -9.64
CA GLN A 46 4.60 -7.26 -10.61
C GLN A 46 3.76 -6.00 -10.43
N GLN A 47 2.45 -6.16 -10.24
CA GLN A 47 1.54 -5.04 -9.98
C GLN A 47 1.98 -4.24 -8.75
N MET A 48 2.27 -4.91 -7.64
CA MET A 48 2.64 -4.24 -6.40
C MET A 48 4.02 -3.60 -6.46
N TYR A 49 4.99 -4.26 -7.09
CA TYR A 49 6.31 -3.67 -7.36
C TYR A 49 6.21 -2.37 -8.15
N ALA A 50 5.44 -2.38 -9.24
CA ALA A 50 5.22 -1.22 -10.06
C ALA A 50 4.43 -0.11 -9.34
N SER A 51 3.46 -0.45 -8.49
CA SER A 51 2.79 0.52 -7.60
C SER A 51 3.79 1.21 -6.66
N GLY A 52 4.76 0.47 -6.13
CA GLY A 52 5.86 1.02 -5.33
C GLY A 52 6.71 2.04 -6.10
N ILE A 53 7.06 1.74 -7.36
CA ILE A 53 7.78 2.66 -8.25
C ILE A 53 6.96 3.93 -8.52
N ASN A 54 5.67 3.78 -8.82
CA ASN A 54 4.80 4.91 -9.10
C ASN A 54 4.63 5.82 -7.88
N TYR A 55 4.51 5.22 -6.69
CA TYR A 55 4.46 5.97 -5.45
C TYR A 55 5.80 6.68 -5.14
N ARG A 56 6.94 6.03 -5.40
CA ARG A 56 8.26 6.67 -5.31
C ARG A 56 8.34 7.91 -6.20
N ARG A 57 7.88 7.81 -7.46
CA ARG A 57 7.87 8.94 -8.40
C ARG A 57 7.00 10.09 -7.89
N ARG A 58 5.83 9.78 -7.31
CA ARG A 58 4.94 10.78 -6.71
C ARG A 58 5.59 11.50 -5.52
N LEU A 59 6.37 10.78 -4.71
CA LEU A 59 7.06 11.31 -3.54
C LEU A 59 8.47 11.83 -3.84
N ASN A 60 8.82 12.05 -5.12
CA ASN A 60 10.12 12.56 -5.50
C ASN A 60 10.39 13.93 -4.88
N GLY A 61 11.59 14.14 -4.34
CA GLY A 61 11.96 15.35 -3.60
C GLY A 61 11.37 15.47 -2.20
N PHE A 62 10.41 14.62 -1.82
CA PHE A 62 9.84 14.57 -0.47
C PHE A 62 10.42 13.41 0.35
N LEU A 63 10.46 12.20 -0.22
CA LEU A 63 10.90 10.99 0.47
C LEU A 63 12.37 10.66 0.11
N PRO A 64 13.28 10.56 1.10
CA PRO A 64 14.67 10.19 0.85
C PRO A 64 14.82 8.84 0.13
N LEU A 65 15.86 8.71 -0.71
CA LEU A 65 16.08 7.50 -1.52
C LEU A 65 16.37 6.27 -0.66
N GLN A 66 17.19 6.42 0.38
CA GLN A 66 17.48 5.35 1.33
C GLN A 66 16.32 5.16 2.32
N TYR A 67 16.05 3.91 2.68
CA TYR A 67 15.08 3.58 3.71
C TYR A 67 15.54 4.08 5.08
N ASN A 68 14.61 4.60 5.87
CA ASN A 68 14.85 4.89 7.28
C ASN A 68 13.59 4.48 8.07
N PRO A 69 13.70 3.65 9.13
CA PRO A 69 12.55 3.21 9.92
C PRO A 69 11.80 4.36 10.59
N ASN A 70 12.43 5.52 10.79
CA ASN A 70 11.77 6.70 11.30
C ASN A 70 10.98 7.45 10.23
N TYR A 71 11.38 7.40 8.96
CA TYR A 71 10.64 8.05 7.88
C TYR A 71 9.46 7.20 7.38
N THR A 72 9.62 5.88 7.28
CA THR A 72 8.60 5.00 6.69
C THR A 72 8.22 3.82 7.57
N LEU A 73 6.91 3.67 7.80
CA LEU A 73 6.32 2.54 8.54
C LEU A 73 5.40 1.81 7.58
N ALA A 74 5.60 0.51 7.46
CA ALA A 74 4.73 -0.37 6.69
C ALA A 74 3.94 -1.28 7.63
N ARG A 75 2.63 -1.33 7.41
CA ARG A 75 1.73 -2.26 8.08
C ARG A 75 0.84 -3.01 7.10
N THR A 76 0.28 -4.11 7.57
CA THR A 76 -0.59 -4.97 6.77
C THR A 76 -1.53 -5.75 7.67
N ASN A 77 -2.62 -6.27 7.09
CA ASN A 77 -3.49 -7.22 7.75
C ASN A 77 -2.81 -8.60 7.89
N LEU A 78 -3.57 -9.61 8.34
CA LEU A 78 -3.06 -10.94 8.67
C LEU A 78 -2.89 -11.92 7.50
N PHE A 79 -3.16 -11.52 6.26
CA PHE A 79 -3.13 -12.45 5.13
C PHE A 79 -1.79 -12.43 4.39
N ASP A 80 -1.30 -13.62 4.01
CA ASP A 80 -0.03 -13.79 3.27
C ASP A 80 0.05 -12.90 2.02
N ARG A 81 -1.06 -12.79 1.28
CA ARG A 81 -1.16 -11.95 0.07
C ARG A 81 -0.89 -10.47 0.34
N ASP A 82 -1.22 -9.99 1.53
CA ASP A 82 -1.10 -8.59 1.90
C ASP A 82 0.32 -8.28 2.39
N PHE A 83 0.91 -9.17 3.21
CA PHE A 83 2.34 -9.13 3.55
C PHE A 83 3.21 -9.16 2.28
N THR A 84 2.94 -10.11 1.39
CA THR A 84 3.69 -10.27 0.15
C THR A 84 3.50 -9.08 -0.80
N SER A 85 2.29 -8.50 -0.83
CA SER A 85 2.02 -7.26 -1.58
C SER A 85 2.81 -6.08 -1.02
N ALA A 86 2.83 -5.91 0.30
CA ALA A 86 3.61 -4.86 0.96
C ALA A 86 5.12 -5.02 0.69
N ALA A 87 5.64 -6.25 0.73
CA ALA A 87 7.04 -6.55 0.42
C ALA A 87 7.40 -6.17 -1.02
N CYS A 88 6.56 -6.53 -2.00
CA CYS A 88 6.77 -6.13 -3.40
C CYS A 88 6.68 -4.61 -3.58
N PHE A 89 5.71 -3.96 -2.95
CA PHE A 89 5.57 -2.50 -2.99
C PHE A 89 6.82 -1.81 -2.43
N LEU A 90 7.32 -2.27 -1.29
CA LEU A 90 8.53 -1.73 -0.65
C LEU A 90 9.78 -1.97 -1.49
N ALA A 91 9.88 -3.10 -2.19
CA ALA A 91 10.97 -3.35 -3.14
C ALA A 91 10.97 -2.35 -4.30
N GLY A 92 9.80 -1.93 -4.79
CA GLY A 92 9.69 -0.87 -5.80
C GLY A 92 9.92 0.54 -5.25
N LEU A 93 9.56 0.76 -3.97
CA LEU A 93 9.72 2.04 -3.29
C LEU A 93 11.19 2.29 -2.88
N TYR A 94 11.90 1.27 -2.39
CA TYR A 94 13.26 1.38 -1.83
C TYR A 94 14.27 0.39 -2.47
N PRO A 95 14.61 0.56 -3.76
CA PRO A 95 15.80 -0.10 -4.31
C PRO A 95 17.03 0.25 -3.44
N PRO A 96 17.82 -0.73 -2.97
CA PRO A 96 18.94 -0.47 -2.08
C PRO A 96 20.03 0.38 -2.73
N GLN A 97 20.61 1.32 -1.98
CA GLN A 97 21.67 2.21 -2.44
C GLN A 97 22.71 2.46 -1.34
N GLY A 98 23.98 2.60 -1.73
CA GLY A 98 25.08 2.81 -0.79
C GLY A 98 25.17 1.67 0.24
N TYR A 99 25.22 2.00 1.53
CA TYR A 99 25.33 1.00 2.60
C TYR A 99 24.16 0.00 2.68
N GLN A 100 23.00 0.34 2.11
CA GLN A 100 21.82 -0.55 2.07
C GLN A 100 21.93 -1.64 1.01
N LEU A 101 22.86 -1.51 0.06
CA LEU A 101 23.18 -2.57 -0.91
C LEU A 101 24.07 -3.61 -0.24
N TRP A 102 23.46 -4.46 0.59
CA TRP A 102 24.14 -5.51 1.34
C TRP A 102 24.65 -6.66 0.45
N ASN A 103 24.08 -6.82 -0.75
CA ASN A 103 24.48 -7.81 -1.75
C ASN A 103 24.30 -7.26 -3.17
N SER A 104 25.37 -7.26 -3.98
CA SER A 104 25.35 -6.71 -5.34
C SER A 104 24.55 -7.54 -6.34
N PHE A 105 24.31 -8.82 -6.07
CA PHE A 105 23.52 -9.72 -6.91
C PHE A 105 22.02 -9.72 -6.54
N ILE A 106 21.66 -9.11 -5.41
CA ILE A 106 20.28 -9.05 -4.91
C ILE A 106 19.90 -7.57 -4.75
N PRO A 107 19.28 -6.94 -5.77
CA PRO A 107 18.87 -5.54 -5.72
C PRO A 107 17.58 -5.35 -4.87
N TRP A 108 17.58 -5.92 -3.67
CA TRP A 108 16.49 -5.90 -2.69
C TRP A 108 17.08 -5.80 -1.28
N GLN A 109 16.35 -5.13 -0.38
CA GLN A 109 16.67 -5.07 1.03
C GLN A 109 15.46 -5.47 1.89
N PRO A 110 15.68 -6.13 3.03
CA PRO A 110 14.62 -6.40 3.99
C PRO A 110 14.15 -5.10 4.62
N ILE A 111 12.84 -4.83 4.54
CA ILE A 111 12.20 -3.71 5.24
C ILE A 111 11.13 -4.30 6.18
N PRO A 112 11.14 -3.94 7.48
CA PRO A 112 10.15 -4.44 8.43
C PRO A 112 8.71 -4.08 8.02
N ILE A 113 7.85 -5.09 8.03
CA ILE A 113 6.40 -4.96 7.83
C ILE A 113 5.74 -5.46 9.11
N TRP A 114 4.92 -4.61 9.73
CA TRP A 114 4.25 -4.94 10.97
C TRP A 114 2.79 -5.32 10.72
N GLN A 115 2.28 -6.26 11.50
CA GLN A 115 0.86 -6.54 11.48
C GLN A 115 0.09 -5.36 12.10
N GLU A 116 -0.99 -4.92 11.46
CA GLU A 116 -2.00 -4.07 12.07
C GLU A 116 -2.90 -4.94 12.95
N PRO A 117 -3.03 -4.65 14.26
CA PRO A 117 -3.80 -5.48 15.19
C PRO A 117 -5.32 -5.46 14.96
N PHE A 118 -5.84 -4.50 14.20
CA PHE A 118 -7.26 -4.42 13.86
C PHE A 118 -7.49 -4.88 12.43
N ASP A 119 -8.44 -5.80 12.22
CA ASP A 119 -8.84 -6.17 10.86
C ASP A 119 -9.54 -4.98 10.19
N ILE A 120 -8.83 -4.34 9.28
CA ILE A 120 -9.27 -3.19 8.49
C ILE A 120 -10.33 -3.53 7.44
N ALA A 121 -10.93 -4.72 7.50
CA ALA A 121 -12.28 -4.91 6.95
C ALA A 121 -13.28 -3.91 7.58
N GLU A 122 -13.01 -3.42 8.79
CA GLU A 122 -13.77 -2.33 9.39
C GLU A 122 -13.26 -0.94 8.95
N VAL A 123 -14.19 -0.12 8.46
CA VAL A 123 -13.94 1.25 7.98
C VAL A 123 -13.48 2.18 9.10
N SER A 124 -14.05 1.99 10.30
CA SER A 124 -13.85 2.87 11.45
C SER A 124 -12.39 2.85 11.94
N PRO A 125 -11.73 1.67 12.12
CA PRO A 125 -10.30 1.61 12.38
C PRO A 125 -9.44 2.28 11.30
N ALA A 126 -9.70 2.04 10.02
CA ALA A 126 -8.91 2.62 8.93
C ALA A 126 -8.99 4.15 8.92
N LEU A 127 -10.21 4.71 8.96
CA LEU A 127 -10.43 6.15 8.99
C LEU A 127 -9.84 6.78 10.27
N ARG A 128 -9.99 6.12 11.42
CA ARG A 128 -9.38 6.56 12.68
C ARG A 128 -7.86 6.59 12.60
N ASN A 129 -7.23 5.59 11.99
CA ASN A 129 -5.77 5.53 11.82
C ASN A 129 -5.29 6.63 10.88
N ILE A 130 -5.96 6.84 9.74
CA ILE A 130 -5.65 7.92 8.79
C ILE A 130 -5.74 9.28 9.51
N THR A 131 -6.88 9.58 10.13
CA THR A 131 -7.11 10.86 10.81
C THR A 131 -6.13 11.07 11.98
N LYS A 132 -5.86 10.03 12.77
CA LYS A 132 -4.87 10.07 13.86
C LYS A 132 -3.49 10.41 13.34
N MET A 133 -3.04 9.77 12.27
CA MET A 133 -1.72 10.04 11.68
C MET A 133 -1.64 11.46 11.12
N LEU A 134 -2.62 11.89 10.32
CA LEU A 134 -2.63 13.25 9.75
C LEU A 134 -2.67 14.33 10.84
N ASN A 135 -3.54 14.19 11.84
CA ASN A 135 -3.64 15.15 12.95
C ASN A 135 -2.36 15.18 13.79
N SER A 136 -1.81 14.01 14.14
CA SER A 136 -0.56 13.95 14.92
C SER A 136 0.63 14.58 14.17
N LYS A 137 0.63 14.53 12.83
CA LYS A 137 1.64 15.25 12.05
C LYS A 137 1.40 16.75 12.11
N ALA A 138 0.15 17.18 11.93
CA ALA A 138 -0.21 18.60 11.89
C ALA A 138 0.03 19.32 13.22
N ASP A 139 -0.22 18.65 14.35
CA ASP A 139 -0.04 19.19 15.70
C ASP A 139 1.37 18.98 16.29
N GLY A 140 2.23 18.24 15.59
CA GLY A 140 3.61 17.96 16.01
C GLY A 140 3.77 16.85 17.06
N SER A 141 2.71 16.13 17.43
CA SER A 141 2.72 15.03 18.39
C SER A 141 3.14 13.68 17.80
N MET A 142 3.29 13.59 16.47
CA MET A 142 3.67 12.36 15.76
C MET A 142 4.98 11.77 16.29
N LYS A 143 5.00 10.46 16.48
CA LYS A 143 6.20 9.71 16.90
C LYS A 143 6.51 8.58 15.91
N PRO A 144 7.74 8.53 15.36
CA PRO A 144 8.77 9.57 15.42
C PRO A 144 8.34 10.84 14.66
N ALA A 145 8.80 12.02 15.09
CA ALA A 145 8.36 13.31 14.54
C ALA A 145 8.66 13.44 13.03
N GLU A 146 9.71 12.76 12.58
CA GLU A 146 10.17 12.74 11.21
C GLU A 146 9.43 11.74 10.31
N ARG A 147 8.43 11.01 10.81
CA ARG A 147 7.61 10.11 9.99
C ARG A 147 7.01 10.84 8.80
N LEU A 148 7.38 10.39 7.60
CA LEU A 148 6.97 10.95 6.32
C LEU A 148 5.89 10.10 5.66
N VAL A 149 6.03 8.79 5.74
CA VAL A 149 5.16 7.84 5.04
C VAL A 149 4.64 6.76 5.99
N TYR A 150 3.34 6.53 5.90
CA TYR A 150 2.69 5.31 6.39
C TYR A 150 2.18 4.52 5.20
N LEU A 151 2.54 3.24 5.11
CA LEU A 151 2.05 2.32 4.07
C LEU A 151 1.20 1.25 4.75
N GLU A 152 0.02 1.00 4.20
CA GLU A 152 -0.90 -0.01 4.67
C GLU A 152 -1.39 -0.89 3.52
N ALA A 153 -1.13 -2.20 3.61
CA ALA A 153 -1.71 -3.18 2.69
C ALA A 153 -3.05 -3.70 3.25
N ALA A 154 -4.07 -3.68 2.40
CA ALA A 154 -5.47 -3.77 2.72
C ALA A 154 -6.27 -4.53 1.64
N HIS A 155 -7.60 -4.50 1.76
CA HIS A 155 -8.52 -5.09 0.81
C HIS A 155 -9.25 -4.06 -0.04
N ASP A 156 -9.89 -4.55 -1.10
CA ASP A 156 -10.85 -3.80 -1.91
C ASP A 156 -11.96 -3.18 -1.06
N ILE A 157 -12.52 -3.95 -0.12
CA ILE A 157 -13.59 -3.47 0.76
C ILE A 157 -13.15 -2.26 1.60
N THR A 158 -11.90 -2.21 2.05
CA THR A 158 -11.35 -1.07 2.80
C THR A 158 -11.29 0.18 1.92
N ILE A 159 -10.80 0.07 0.68
CA ILE A 159 -10.77 1.19 -0.26
C ILE A 159 -12.18 1.65 -0.62
N GLN A 160 -13.09 0.71 -0.89
CA GLN A 160 -14.48 1.03 -1.24
C GLN A 160 -15.20 1.74 -0.09
N ALA A 161 -14.95 1.29 1.13
CA ALA A 161 -15.48 1.94 2.33
C ALA A 161 -14.94 3.36 2.54
N LEU A 162 -13.63 3.57 2.35
CA LEU A 162 -13.04 4.90 2.43
C LEU A 162 -13.59 5.84 1.35
N LEU A 163 -13.79 5.35 0.12
CA LEU A 163 -14.45 6.12 -0.93
C LEU A 163 -15.86 6.53 -0.53
N ALA A 164 -16.65 5.58 -0.01
CA ALA A 164 -18.02 5.85 0.45
C ALA A 164 -18.04 6.87 1.61
N ALA A 165 -17.12 6.76 2.57
CA ALA A 165 -16.98 7.71 3.68
C ALA A 165 -16.62 9.12 3.21
N LEU A 166 -15.91 9.25 2.09
CA LEU A 166 -15.60 10.53 1.43
C LEU A 166 -16.71 11.02 0.49
N GLY A 167 -17.87 10.36 0.47
CA GLY A 167 -18.99 10.70 -0.42
C GLY A 167 -18.77 10.31 -1.88
N VAL A 168 -17.71 9.55 -2.19
CA VAL A 168 -17.40 9.09 -3.55
C VAL A 168 -18.04 7.74 -3.80
N THR A 169 -19.13 7.73 -4.56
CA THR A 169 -19.76 6.49 -5.01
C THR A 169 -19.16 6.06 -6.35
N THR A 170 -18.57 4.87 -6.38
CA THR A 170 -18.08 4.25 -7.62
C THR A 170 -18.89 3.00 -7.94
N LYS A 171 -19.31 2.88 -9.21
CA LYS A 171 -19.85 1.61 -9.75
C LYS A 171 -18.76 0.63 -10.17
N LEU A 172 -17.49 1.07 -10.14
CA LEU A 172 -16.36 0.29 -10.58
C LEU A 172 -15.87 -0.63 -9.46
N VAL A 173 -15.62 -1.89 -9.83
CA VAL A 173 -14.87 -2.83 -9.00
C VAL A 173 -13.49 -2.24 -8.73
N ILE A 174 -13.13 -2.11 -7.45
CA ILE A 174 -11.76 -1.74 -7.05
C ILE A 174 -10.83 -2.77 -7.65
N LYS A 175 -9.90 -2.38 -8.52
CA LYS A 175 -8.97 -3.31 -9.20
C LYS A 175 -7.85 -3.75 -8.27
N THR A 176 -7.14 -4.82 -8.61
CA THR A 176 -5.98 -5.26 -7.83
C THR A 176 -4.89 -4.21 -7.90
N SER A 177 -4.09 -4.07 -6.83
CA SER A 177 -3.12 -2.98 -6.63
C SER A 177 -3.69 -1.56 -6.64
N ALA A 178 -5.02 -1.39 -6.67
CA ALA A 178 -5.63 -0.09 -6.50
C ALA A 178 -5.28 0.47 -5.13
N SER A 179 -5.13 1.79 -5.05
CA SER A 179 -4.57 2.42 -3.86
C SER A 179 -5.18 3.80 -3.64
N MET A 180 -5.11 4.29 -2.40
CA MET A 180 -5.55 5.62 -2.02
C MET A 180 -4.46 6.26 -1.15
N ALA A 181 -4.07 7.48 -1.48
CA ALA A 181 -3.10 8.27 -0.74
C ALA A 181 -3.81 9.44 -0.07
N PHE A 182 -3.60 9.61 1.23
CA PHE A 182 -4.01 10.79 2.00
C PHE A 182 -2.77 11.58 2.35
N GLU A 183 -2.66 12.78 1.79
CA GLU A 183 -1.48 13.61 1.91
C GLU A 183 -1.81 14.86 2.70
N LEU A 184 -1.04 15.11 3.75
CA LEU A 184 -1.02 16.40 4.43
C LEU A 184 -0.04 17.30 3.69
N HIS A 185 -0.51 18.44 3.22
CA HIS A 185 0.28 19.47 2.56
C HIS A 185 0.46 20.66 3.50
N LYS A 186 1.68 21.21 3.52
CA LYS A 186 1.99 22.47 4.21
C LYS A 186 2.36 23.52 3.16
N PRO A 187 1.45 24.45 2.83
CA PRO A 187 1.77 25.58 1.96
C PRO A 187 2.67 26.59 2.70
N PRO A 188 3.52 27.37 1.99
CA PRO A 188 4.43 28.32 2.64
C PRO A 188 3.76 29.40 3.49
N PHE A 189 2.50 29.74 3.20
CA PHE A 189 1.78 30.85 3.82
C PHE A 189 0.30 30.55 4.11
N ALA A 190 -0.05 29.27 4.31
CA ALA A 190 -1.43 28.87 4.59
C ALA A 190 -1.49 27.72 5.60
N GLU A 191 -2.69 27.50 6.12
CA GLU A 191 -3.00 26.35 6.96
C GLU A 191 -2.74 25.03 6.21
N HIS A 192 -2.55 23.96 6.99
CA HIS A 192 -2.38 22.64 6.40
C HIS A 192 -3.60 22.24 5.57
N GLN A 193 -3.36 21.60 4.43
CA GLN A 193 -4.41 21.10 3.55
C GLN A 193 -4.30 19.59 3.45
N ILE A 194 -5.43 18.87 3.45
CA ILE A 194 -5.46 17.43 3.23
C ILE A 194 -5.93 17.17 1.80
N GLN A 195 -5.13 16.41 1.06
CA GLN A 195 -5.48 15.94 -0.28
C GLN A 195 -5.64 14.41 -0.25
N ALA A 196 -6.81 13.92 -0.63
CA ALA A 196 -7.04 12.50 -0.90
C ALA A 196 -6.93 12.24 -2.41
N SER A 197 -6.05 11.32 -2.81
CA SER A 197 -5.84 10.91 -4.20
C SER A 197 -6.11 9.42 -4.36
N THR A 198 -6.84 9.04 -5.41
CA THR A 198 -7.22 7.64 -5.66
C THR A 198 -6.64 7.13 -6.96
N TYR A 199 -6.06 5.93 -6.90
CA TYR A 199 -5.49 5.21 -8.03
C TYR A 199 -6.26 3.91 -8.20
N LEU A 200 -7.35 3.98 -8.97
CA LEU A 200 -8.27 2.87 -9.15
C LEU A 200 -7.79 1.84 -10.19
N CYS A 201 -6.68 2.10 -10.88
CA CYS A 201 -6.14 1.19 -11.89
C CYS A 201 -4.62 1.29 -11.97
N TYR A 202 -3.98 0.12 -12.03
CA TYR A 202 -2.62 -0.03 -12.53
C TYR A 202 -2.57 0.38 -14.02
N LYS A 203 -1.63 1.25 -14.39
CA LYS A 203 -1.19 1.41 -15.78
C LYS A 203 0.09 0.62 -15.93
N ASP A 204 0.09 -0.30 -16.89
CA ASP A 204 1.22 -1.18 -17.15
C ASP A 204 2.47 -0.36 -17.47
N ILE A 205 3.56 -0.55 -16.72
CA ILE A 205 4.83 0.14 -16.97
C ILE A 205 5.58 -0.42 -18.20
N HIS A 206 5.01 -1.43 -18.87
CA HIS A 206 5.54 -2.08 -20.06
C HIS A 206 4.65 -1.94 -21.31
N ARG A 207 3.71 -0.99 -21.33
CA ARG A 207 2.96 -0.60 -22.53
C ARG A 207 3.03 0.89 -22.77
#